data_AF-A0A3L6QW14-F1
#
_entry.id   AF-A0A3L6QW14-F1
#
_cell.length_a   1.000
_cell.length_b   1.000
_cell.length_c   1.000
_cell.angle_alpha   90.00
_cell.angle_beta   90.00
_cell.angle_gamma   90.00
#
_symmetry.space_group_name_H-M   'P 1'
#
loop_
_entity.id
_entity.type
_entity.pdbx_description
1 polymer ?
#
loop_
_entity_poly.entity_id
_entity_poly.type
_entity_poly.pdbx_seq_one_letter_code
_entity_poly.pdbx_strand_id
1 'polypeptide(L)'
;MEPETSYHAVVSCHYAADLHQAMCARWNLPDEDRFAYTSPNWLLILLDGCTAEQKWKLKRWRVWRASTQWYQGPIILESDCARIVQAFSSKSLDKSEIGFIIAEGKKLSQLSVEL
;
A
#
# COMPACT_ATOMS: atom_id res chain seq x y z
N MET A 1 -17.43 10.71 11.09
CA MET A 1 -16.30 9.76 11.06
C MET A 1 -16.82 8.55 10.31
N GLU A 2 -16.29 8.29 9.11
CA GLU A 2 -16.70 7.13 8.32
C GLU A 2 -16.33 5.85 9.07
N PRO A 3 -17.12 4.76 8.96
CA PRO A 3 -16.79 3.50 9.59
C PRO A 3 -15.48 2.95 9.02
N GLU A 4 -14.56 2.52 9.90
CA GLU A 4 -13.28 1.89 9.52
C GLU A 4 -13.50 0.49 8.93
N THR A 5 -14.03 0.48 7.73
CA THR A 5 -14.25 -0.74 6.95
C THR A 5 -13.00 -1.07 6.14
N SER A 6 -12.91 -2.32 5.67
CA SER A 6 -11.86 -2.71 4.72
C SER A 6 -11.85 -1.86 3.44
N TYR A 7 -12.93 -1.15 3.13
CA TYR A 7 -12.99 -0.17 2.05
C TYR A 7 -12.39 1.19 2.47
N HIS A 8 -12.73 1.69 3.66
CA HIS A 8 -12.13 2.92 4.20
C HIS A 8 -10.61 2.80 4.35
N ALA A 9 -10.16 1.69 4.93
CA ALA A 9 -8.76 1.30 5.11
C ALA A 9 -7.90 1.39 3.85
N VAL A 10 -8.53 1.15 2.70
CA VAL A 10 -7.87 0.74 1.47
C VAL A 10 -8.13 1.74 0.34
N VAL A 11 -9.31 2.35 0.28
CA VAL A 11 -9.74 3.24 -0.82
C VAL A 11 -10.07 4.65 -0.31
N SER A 12 -10.83 4.79 0.78
CA SER A 12 -11.41 6.10 1.16
C SER A 12 -10.62 6.92 2.18
N CYS A 13 -9.69 6.32 2.92
CA CYS A 13 -8.85 7.07 3.85
C CYS A 13 -7.96 8.04 3.04
N HIS A 14 -7.78 9.28 3.51
CA HIS A 14 -6.92 10.26 2.85
C HIS A 14 -5.46 9.78 2.74
N TYR A 15 -4.96 9.00 3.71
CA TYR A 15 -3.67 8.31 3.59
C TYR A 15 -3.68 7.16 2.56
N ALA A 16 -4.86 6.63 2.19
CA ALA A 16 -5.01 5.62 1.13
C ALA A 16 -4.98 6.23 -0.27
N ALA A 17 -5.55 7.42 -0.43
CA ALA A 17 -5.69 8.08 -1.73
C ALA A 17 -4.32 8.41 -2.36
N ASP A 18 -3.41 9.04 -1.62
CA ASP A 18 -2.06 9.37 -2.10
C ASP A 18 -1.29 8.11 -2.53
N LEU A 19 -1.44 7.04 -1.74
CA LEU A 19 -0.79 5.77 -1.99
C LEU A 19 -1.38 5.10 -3.24
N HIS A 20 -2.70 5.11 -3.37
CA HIS A 20 -3.43 4.55 -4.50
C HIS A 20 -3.03 5.24 -5.80
N GLN A 21 -2.99 6.57 -5.81
CA GLN A 21 -2.65 7.36 -6.99
C GLN A 21 -1.21 7.12 -7.45
N ALA A 22 -0.26 7.06 -6.52
CA ALA A 22 1.13 6.75 -6.84
C ALA A 22 1.33 5.29 -7.31
N MET A 23 0.52 4.35 -6.82
CA MET A 23 0.48 3.00 -7.35
C MET A 23 -0.11 2.94 -8.76
N CYS A 24 -1.20 3.64 -9.05
CA CYS A 24 -1.78 3.74 -10.40
C CYS A 24 -0.80 4.36 -11.40
N ALA A 25 0.05 5.30 -10.95
CA ALA A 25 1.10 5.88 -11.79
C ALA A 25 2.24 4.90 -12.13
N ARG A 26 2.42 3.84 -11.34
CA ARG A 26 3.56 2.90 -11.46
C ARG A 26 3.15 1.50 -11.92
N TRP A 27 1.93 1.08 -11.61
CA TRP A 27 1.40 -0.25 -11.85
C TRP A 27 0.13 -0.19 -12.71
N ASN A 28 -0.04 -1.17 -13.58
CA ASN A 28 -1.26 -1.36 -14.36
C ASN A 28 -2.42 -1.87 -13.47
N LEU A 29 -2.92 -1.01 -12.60
CA LEU A 29 -4.08 -1.29 -11.73
C LEU A 29 -5.39 -1.17 -12.53
N PRO A 30 -6.48 -1.79 -12.04
CA PRO A 30 -7.80 -1.60 -12.62
C PRO A 30 -8.23 -0.13 -12.57
N ASP A 31 -9.13 0.27 -13.45
CA ASP A 31 -9.69 1.62 -13.43
C ASP A 31 -10.34 1.95 -12.08
N GLU A 32 -10.28 3.23 -11.70
CA GLU A 32 -10.78 3.74 -10.43
C GLU A 32 -12.29 3.47 -10.26
N ASP A 33 -13.03 3.46 -11.37
CA ASP A 33 -14.45 3.10 -11.45
C ASP A 33 -14.75 1.69 -10.91
N ARG A 34 -13.76 0.79 -10.94
CA ARG A 34 -13.89 -0.58 -10.43
C ARG A 34 -13.68 -0.67 -8.93
N PHE A 35 -13.10 0.35 -8.31
CA PHE A 35 -12.95 0.47 -6.85
C PHE A 35 -14.22 1.02 -6.19
N ALA A 36 -15.41 0.72 -6.75
CA ALA A 36 -16.68 1.09 -6.14
C ALA A 36 -17.03 0.17 -4.96
N TYR A 37 -17.40 0.77 -3.83
CA TYR A 37 -17.99 0.02 -2.72
C TYR A 37 -19.35 -0.53 -3.11
N THR A 38 -19.39 -1.82 -3.47
CA THR A 38 -20.62 -2.54 -3.84
C THR A 38 -21.18 -3.37 -2.69
N SER A 39 -20.33 -4.01 -1.91
CA SER A 39 -20.70 -4.79 -0.72
C SER A 39 -19.47 -5.05 0.16
N PRO A 40 -19.59 -5.73 1.31
CA PRO A 40 -18.42 -6.19 2.07
C PRO A 40 -17.45 -7.05 1.25
N ASN A 41 -17.93 -7.69 0.17
CA ASN A 41 -17.16 -8.50 -0.76
C ASN A 41 -16.61 -7.72 -1.96
N TRP A 42 -16.64 -6.39 -1.95
CA TRP A 42 -16.17 -5.53 -3.05
C TRP A 42 -14.77 -5.93 -3.56
N LEU A 43 -13.87 -6.34 -2.66
CA LEU A 43 -12.54 -6.79 -3.06
C LEU A 43 -12.57 -8.07 -3.89
N LEU A 44 -13.41 -9.04 -3.51
CA LEU A 44 -13.52 -10.30 -4.26
C LEU A 44 -14.07 -10.03 -5.66
N ILE A 45 -15.03 -9.12 -5.77
CA ILE A 45 -15.62 -8.68 -7.05
C ILE A 45 -14.57 -7.93 -7.89
N LEU A 46 -13.79 -7.04 -7.27
CA LEU A 46 -12.67 -6.36 -7.94
C LEU A 46 -11.66 -7.37 -8.47
N LEU A 47 -11.25 -8.32 -7.62
CA LEU A 47 -10.27 -9.34 -7.96
C LEU A 47 -10.79 -10.25 -9.07
N ASP A 48 -12.07 -10.61 -9.12
CA ASP A 48 -12.59 -11.56 -10.10
C ASP A 48 -12.25 -11.15 -11.54
N GLY A 49 -12.52 -9.89 -11.90
CA GLY A 49 -12.18 -9.36 -13.22
C GLY A 49 -10.76 -8.79 -13.35
N CYS A 50 -9.82 -9.17 -12.49
CA CYS A 50 -8.40 -8.79 -12.59
C CYS A 50 -7.55 -9.92 -13.21
N THR A 51 -6.49 -9.53 -13.90
CA THR A 51 -5.42 -10.47 -14.31
C THR A 51 -4.71 -11.05 -13.09
N ALA A 52 -4.01 -12.19 -13.25
CA ALA A 52 -3.19 -12.76 -12.19
C ALA A 52 -2.15 -11.75 -11.67
N GLU A 53 -1.63 -10.89 -12.55
CA GLU A 53 -0.68 -9.85 -12.20
C GLU A 53 -1.28 -8.78 -11.28
N GLN A 54 -2.46 -8.28 -11.65
CA GLN A 54 -3.20 -7.32 -10.84
C GLN A 54 -3.64 -7.92 -9.50
N LYS A 55 -4.06 -9.19 -9.50
CA LYS A 55 -4.47 -9.92 -8.29
C LYS A 55 -3.34 -9.97 -7.26
N TRP A 56 -2.10 -10.27 -7.65
CA TRP A 56 -1.00 -10.33 -6.67
C TRP A 56 -0.60 -8.95 -6.14
N LYS A 57 -0.62 -7.91 -7.00
CA LYS A 57 -0.34 -6.52 -6.59
C LYS A 57 -1.37 -6.02 -5.59
N LEU A 58 -2.66 -6.23 -5.87
CA LEU A 58 -3.76 -5.85 -4.98
C LEU A 58 -3.78 -6.62 -3.66
N LYS A 59 -3.47 -7.93 -3.67
CA LYS A 59 -3.35 -8.71 -2.42
C LYS A 59 -2.20 -8.19 -1.55
N ARG A 60 -1.03 -7.95 -2.15
CA ARG A 60 0.14 -7.44 -1.44
C ARG A 60 -0.13 -6.06 -0.84
N TRP A 61 -0.82 -5.20 -1.58
CA TRP A 61 -1.29 -3.90 -1.10
C TRP A 61 -2.22 -4.01 0.11
N ARG A 62 -3.21 -4.91 0.06
CA ARG A 62 -4.12 -5.12 1.20
C ARG A 62 -3.40 -5.55 2.47
N VAL A 63 -2.43 -6.45 2.34
CA VAL A 63 -1.61 -6.91 3.47
C VAL A 63 -0.83 -5.73 4.06
N TRP A 64 -0.18 -4.93 3.20
CA TRP A 64 0.53 -3.73 3.62
C TRP A 64 -0.38 -2.75 4.37
N ARG A 65 -1.54 -2.40 3.78
CA ARG A 65 -2.51 -1.47 4.40
C ARG A 65 -3.06 -1.97 5.73
N ALA A 66 -3.40 -3.25 5.81
CA ALA A 66 -3.85 -3.84 7.06
C ALA A 66 -2.73 -3.74 8.12
N SER A 67 -1.49 -4.12 7.80
CA SER A 67 -0.40 -4.02 8.76
C SER A 67 -0.13 -2.58 9.24
N THR A 68 -0.26 -1.59 8.36
CA THR A 68 0.02 -0.19 8.70
C THR A 68 -1.13 0.51 9.44
N GLN A 69 -2.37 0.05 9.27
CA GLN A 69 -3.53 0.63 9.95
C GLN A 69 -3.65 0.17 11.40
N TRP A 70 -3.34 -1.10 11.68
CA TRP A 70 -3.50 -1.69 13.01
C TRP A 70 -2.25 -1.56 13.90
N TYR A 71 -1.13 -1.09 13.36
CA TYR A 71 0.13 -1.00 14.08
C TYR A 71 0.61 0.45 14.17
N GLN A 72 0.55 1.04 15.37
CA GLN A 72 1.08 2.38 15.68
C GLN A 72 2.47 2.33 16.32
N GLY A 73 3.14 1.17 16.28
CA GLY A 73 4.48 0.96 16.82
C GLY A 73 5.59 1.04 15.75
N PRO A 74 6.86 0.98 16.17
CA PRO A 74 8.00 0.99 15.25
C PRO A 74 7.97 -0.22 14.32
N ILE A 75 7.98 0.02 13.00
CA ILE A 75 7.98 -1.05 11.99
C ILE A 75 9.40 -1.61 11.84
N ILE A 76 9.56 -2.91 12.12
CA ILE A 76 10.79 -3.65 11.84
C ILE A 76 10.62 -4.35 10.48
N LEU A 77 11.42 -3.94 9.49
CA LEU A 77 11.48 -4.61 8.19
C LEU A 77 12.61 -5.64 8.18
N GLU A 78 12.26 -6.91 8.27
CA GLU A 78 13.19 -8.01 8.05
C GLU A 78 13.21 -8.39 6.55
N SER A 79 14.38 -8.31 5.92
CA SER A 79 14.57 -8.73 4.53
C SER A 79 15.94 -9.36 4.35
N ASP A 80 15.97 -10.50 3.66
CA ASP A 80 17.19 -11.16 3.18
C ASP A 80 17.78 -10.47 1.93
N CYS A 81 17.08 -9.49 1.37
CA CYS A 81 17.48 -8.77 0.17
C CYS A 81 18.28 -7.52 0.53
N ALA A 82 19.61 -7.58 0.35
CA ALA A 82 20.51 -6.45 0.59
C ALA A 82 20.11 -5.17 -0.16
N ARG A 83 19.48 -5.29 -1.34
CA ARG A 83 18.96 -4.15 -2.11
C ARG A 83 17.84 -3.42 -1.38
N ILE A 84 16.92 -4.15 -0.76
CA ILE A 84 15.81 -3.57 0.00
C ILE A 84 16.36 -2.87 1.25
N VAL A 85 17.26 -3.53 1.98
CA VAL A 85 17.90 -2.96 3.16
C VAL A 85 18.64 -1.66 2.82
N GLN A 86 19.49 -1.67 1.79
CA GLN A 86 20.23 -0.48 1.34
C GLN A 86 19.29 0.65 0.89
N ALA A 87 18.23 0.31 0.17
CA ALA A 87 17.31 1.31 -0.33
C ALA A 87 16.47 1.93 0.80
N PHE A 88 16.14 1.18 1.86
CA PHE A 88 15.52 1.72 3.08
C PHE A 88 16.51 2.56 3.93
N SER A 89 17.79 2.20 3.98
CA SER A 89 18.82 2.97 4.68
C SER A 89 19.28 4.23 3.91
N SER A 90 19.11 4.25 2.59
CA SER A 90 19.55 5.37 1.75
C SER A 90 18.70 6.63 1.97
N LYS A 91 19.32 7.81 1.95
CA LYS A 91 18.60 9.10 1.91
C LYS A 91 18.17 9.51 0.50
N SER A 92 18.66 8.83 -0.54
CA SER A 92 18.28 9.11 -1.92
C SER A 92 16.92 8.51 -2.28
N LEU A 93 16.24 9.16 -3.21
CA LEU A 93 15.01 8.66 -3.81
C LEU A 93 15.33 7.39 -4.62
N ASP A 94 14.65 6.30 -4.28
CA ASP A 94 14.76 5.06 -5.05
C ASP A 94 13.92 5.17 -6.33
N LYS A 95 14.58 5.03 -7.49
CA LYS A 95 13.94 5.12 -8.82
C LYS A 95 13.54 3.76 -9.41
N SER A 96 13.76 2.66 -8.68
CA SER A 96 13.39 1.33 -9.12
C SER A 96 11.86 1.16 -9.17
N GLU A 97 11.40 0.04 -9.70
CA GLU A 97 9.96 -0.29 -9.73
C GLU A 97 9.34 -0.39 -8.34
N ILE A 98 10.15 -0.67 -7.31
CA ILE A 98 9.72 -0.76 -5.91
C ILE A 98 9.93 0.54 -5.13
N GLY A 99 10.48 1.60 -5.74
CA GLY A 99 10.87 2.83 -5.03
C GLY A 99 9.73 3.51 -4.27
N PHE A 100 8.49 3.32 -4.74
CA PHE A 100 7.29 3.76 -4.04
C PHE A 100 7.06 3.04 -2.70
N ILE A 101 7.22 1.71 -2.66
CA ILE A 101 7.10 0.91 -1.44
C ILE A 101 8.15 1.37 -0.41
N ILE A 102 9.33 1.73 -0.90
CA ILE A 102 10.44 2.23 -0.08
C ILE A 102 10.14 3.62 0.47
N ALA A 103 9.57 4.51 -0.36
CA ALA A 103 9.16 5.84 0.08
C ALA A 103 8.08 5.77 1.18
N GLU A 104 7.07 4.92 0.99
CA GLU A 104 6.01 4.72 1.98
C GLU A 104 6.56 4.10 3.27
N GLY A 105 7.37 3.05 3.16
CA GLY A 105 7.99 2.43 4.33
C GLY A 105 8.88 3.40 5.12
N LYS A 106 9.61 4.30 4.43
CA LYS A 106 10.37 5.38 5.08
C LYS A 106 9.48 6.43 5.76
N LYS A 107 8.35 6.80 5.13
CA LYS A 107 7.39 7.73 5.73
C LYS A 107 6.81 7.16 7.02
N LEU A 108 6.47 5.88 7.00
CA LEU A 108 5.99 5.14 8.17
C LEU A 108 7.06 4.98 9.25
N SER A 109 8.35 4.84 8.89
CA SER A 109 9.44 4.80 9.86
C SER A 109 9.82 6.17 10.43
N GLN A 110 9.68 7.25 9.66
CA GLN A 110 10.00 8.62 10.11
C GLN A 110 8.98 9.17 11.10
N LEU A 111 7.73 8.68 11.06
CA LEU A 111 6.72 8.95 12.09
C LEU A 111 7.12 8.43 13.49
N SER A 112 8.22 7.68 13.62
CA SER A 112 8.74 7.16 14.89
C SER A 112 9.85 8.01 15.55
N VAL A 113 10.19 9.20 15.02
CA VAL A 113 11.29 10.03 15.58
C VAL A 113 10.80 11.10 16.58
N GLU A 114 9.49 11.25 16.79
CA GLU A 114 8.93 12.21 17.77
C GLU A 114 8.31 11.52 18.99
N LEU A 115 9.10 10.72 19.72
CA LEU A 115 8.83 10.35 21.11
C LEU A 115 10.12 10.32 21.94
#